data_AF-Q0K8D8-F1
#
_entry.id   AF-Q0K8D8-F1
#
_cell.length_a   1.000
_cell.length_b   1.000
_cell.length_c   1.000
_cell.angle_alpha   90.00
_cell.angle_beta   90.00
_cell.angle_gamma   90.00
#
_symmetry.space_group_name_H-M   'P 1'
#
loop_
_entity.id
_entity.type
_entity.pdbx_description
1 polymer ?
#
loop_
_entity_poly.entity_id
_entity_poly.type
_entity_poly.pdbx_seq_one_letter_code
_entity_poly.pdbx_strand_id
1 'polypeptide(L)'
;MTLKRCFPPVVDAGTRILILGSLPGEASLAQCQYYAHRQNQFWRLTGEVLGEDLVRMEYAARLQTLLAHHVGLWDVVAQAKREGSLDSNIRDHAGNDLASLIESLPRLAVIAFNGGTAARIGLKALGQHGDHHRIIRLPSSSPAHTLPYTEKLGAWQALREWLPVRQRLA
;
A
#
# COMPACT_ATOMS: atom_id res chain seq x y z
N MET A 1 4.37 -18.55 -18.10
CA MET A 1 3.94 -17.45 -17.19
C MET A 1 3.31 -18.07 -15.95
N THR A 2 3.78 -17.70 -14.76
CA THR A 2 3.28 -18.26 -13.49
C THR A 2 2.13 -17.41 -12.94
N LEU A 3 1.12 -18.06 -12.36
CA LEU A 3 0.05 -17.39 -11.63
C LEU A 3 0.59 -16.86 -10.29
N LYS A 4 0.41 -15.56 -10.03
CA LYS A 4 0.82 -14.89 -8.80
C LYS A 4 -0.42 -14.44 -8.03
N ARG A 5 -0.37 -14.52 -6.70
CA ARG A 5 -1.45 -14.14 -5.79
C ARG A 5 -0.96 -13.10 -4.79
N CYS A 6 -1.82 -12.18 -4.40
CA CYS A 6 -1.53 -11.25 -3.31
C CYS A 6 -1.59 -11.97 -1.95
N PHE A 7 -1.15 -11.26 -0.90
CA PHE A 7 -1.34 -11.70 0.48
C PHE A 7 -2.67 -11.17 1.05
N PRO A 8 -3.08 -11.61 2.25
CA PRO A 8 -4.20 -11.02 2.97
C PRO A 8 -3.98 -9.55 3.32
N PRO A 9 -5.05 -8.75 3.48
CA PRO A 9 -4.93 -7.37 3.93
C PRO A 9 -4.34 -7.30 5.34
N VAL A 10 -3.45 -6.34 5.55
CA VAL A 10 -2.95 -5.97 6.88
C VAL A 10 -3.74 -4.76 7.33
N VAL A 11 -4.83 -4.99 8.06
CA VAL A 11 -5.76 -3.96 8.53
C VAL A 11 -6.33 -4.35 9.90
N ASP A 12 -6.93 -3.38 10.57
CA ASP A 12 -7.76 -3.56 11.75
C ASP A 12 -8.90 -2.52 11.79
N ALA A 13 -9.78 -2.60 12.79
CA ALA A 13 -10.87 -1.63 12.95
C ALA A 13 -10.38 -0.18 13.21
N GLY A 14 -9.10 -0.02 13.57
CA GLY A 14 -8.43 1.25 13.77
C GLY A 14 -7.93 1.89 12.48
N THR A 15 -7.88 1.16 11.37
CA THR A 15 -7.26 1.60 10.12
C THR A 15 -7.94 2.86 9.56
N ARG A 16 -7.13 3.92 9.41
CA ARG A 16 -7.55 5.24 8.90
C ARG A 16 -6.99 5.54 7.51
N ILE A 17 -5.78 5.06 7.23
CA ILE A 17 -5.10 5.19 5.94
C ILE A 17 -4.97 3.80 5.35
N LEU A 18 -5.56 3.52 4.19
CA LEU A 18 -5.35 2.24 3.48
C LEU A 18 -4.43 2.48 2.28
N ILE A 19 -3.23 1.89 2.31
CA ILE A 19 -2.28 1.96 1.19
C ILE A 19 -2.45 0.71 0.32
N LEU A 20 -2.74 0.91 -0.95
CA LEU A 20 -2.99 -0.15 -1.93
C LEU A 20 -1.89 -0.21 -2.99
N GLY A 21 -1.16 -1.33 -3.00
CA GLY A 21 -0.23 -1.69 -4.08
C GLY A 21 -0.94 -2.32 -5.29
N SER A 22 -0.17 -2.65 -6.31
CA SER A 22 -0.67 -3.34 -7.51
C SER A 22 -0.75 -4.85 -7.28
N LEU A 23 0.41 -5.51 -7.26
CA LEU A 23 0.58 -6.94 -6.98
C LEU A 23 1.99 -7.19 -6.44
N PRO A 24 2.21 -8.07 -5.44
CA PRO A 24 3.53 -8.30 -4.85
C PRO A 24 4.54 -8.83 -5.86
N GLY A 25 5.70 -8.18 -5.95
CA GLY A 25 6.81 -8.58 -6.83
C GLY A 25 7.41 -9.94 -6.44
N GLU A 26 8.33 -10.46 -7.25
CA GLU A 26 8.94 -11.79 -7.06
C GLU A 26 9.59 -11.94 -5.68
N ALA A 27 10.39 -10.96 -5.26
CA ALA A 27 11.03 -10.99 -3.95
C ALA A 27 10.00 -11.00 -2.81
N SER A 28 8.90 -10.26 -2.97
CA SER A 28 7.81 -10.26 -2.00
C SER A 28 7.14 -11.63 -1.91
N LEU A 29 6.79 -12.23 -3.05
CA LEU A 29 6.17 -13.54 -3.12
C LEU A 29 7.08 -14.63 -2.54
N ALA A 30 8.36 -14.61 -2.89
CA ALA A 30 9.34 -15.59 -2.41
C ALA A 30 9.54 -15.54 -0.88
N GLN A 31 9.43 -14.35 -0.28
CA GLN A 31 9.60 -14.15 1.16
C GLN A 31 8.28 -14.15 1.92
N CYS A 32 7.13 -14.25 1.25
CA CYS A 32 5.80 -14.06 1.83
C CYS A 32 5.68 -12.72 2.60
N GLN A 33 6.27 -11.66 2.05
CA GLN A 33 6.34 -10.34 2.69
C GLN A 33 6.00 -9.22 1.72
N TYR A 34 5.16 -8.29 2.17
CA TYR A 34 4.92 -7.06 1.45
C TYR A 34 6.21 -6.25 1.26
N TYR A 35 6.43 -5.74 0.05
CA TYR A 35 7.56 -4.88 -0.30
C TYR A 35 8.93 -5.40 0.14
N ALA A 36 9.19 -6.70 -0.01
CA ALA A 36 10.39 -7.38 0.50
C ALA A 36 11.66 -7.10 -0.33
N HIS A 37 11.51 -6.60 -1.56
CA HIS A 37 12.65 -6.28 -2.40
C HIS A 37 13.49 -5.16 -1.75
N ARG A 38 14.79 -5.39 -1.53
CA ARG A 38 15.68 -4.46 -0.79
C ARG A 38 15.73 -3.03 -1.34
N GLN A 39 15.50 -2.85 -2.64
CA GLN A 39 15.48 -1.54 -3.28
C GLN A 39 14.08 -0.90 -3.32
N ASN A 40 13.04 -1.60 -2.84
CA ASN A 40 11.71 -1.01 -2.72
C ASN A 40 11.73 0.00 -1.57
N GLN A 41 11.28 1.21 -1.86
CA GLN A 41 11.38 2.34 -0.94
C GLN A 41 10.16 2.43 0.00
N PHE A 42 9.20 1.50 -0.05
CA PHE A 42 7.95 1.56 0.70
C PHE A 42 8.19 1.75 2.21
N TRP A 43 9.01 0.89 2.81
CA TRP A 43 9.29 0.95 4.25
C TRP A 43 10.00 2.23 4.65
N ARG A 44 10.90 2.73 3.79
CA ARG A 44 11.60 4.00 4.02
C ARG A 44 10.65 5.20 3.93
N LEU A 45 9.86 5.29 2.85
CA LEU A 45 8.89 6.36 2.63
C LEU A 45 7.84 6.42 3.74
N THR A 46 7.28 5.26 4.09
CA THR A 46 6.27 5.16 5.15
C THR A 46 6.89 5.46 6.51
N GLY A 47 8.10 4.98 6.78
CA GLY A 47 8.82 5.30 8.02
C GLY A 47 9.01 6.80 8.22
N GLU A 48 9.43 7.53 7.18
CA GLU A 48 9.54 9.00 7.23
C GLU A 48 8.18 9.69 7.46
N VAL A 49 7.11 9.17 6.86
CA VAL A 49 5.75 9.70 7.09
C VAL A 49 5.35 9.56 8.56
N LEU A 50 5.62 8.40 9.15
CA LEU A 50 5.25 8.04 10.53
C LEU A 50 6.23 8.55 11.60
N GLY A 51 7.45 8.92 11.22
CA GLY A 51 8.53 9.21 12.15
C GLY A 51 9.12 7.96 12.82
N GLU A 52 9.08 6.82 12.14
CA GLU A 52 9.53 5.51 12.64
C GLU A 52 10.59 4.91 11.69
N ASP A 53 11.66 4.31 12.23
CA ASP A 53 12.66 3.61 11.40
C ASP A 53 12.20 2.19 11.04
N LEU A 54 11.18 2.09 10.17
CA LEU A 54 10.63 0.81 9.73
C LEU A 54 11.68 -0.07 9.02
N VAL A 55 12.69 0.53 8.37
CA VAL A 55 13.70 -0.24 7.62
C VAL A 55 14.51 -1.14 8.56
N ARG A 56 14.81 -0.67 9.78
CA ARG A 56 15.55 -1.46 10.78
C ARG A 56 14.70 -2.46 11.55
N MET A 57 13.38 -2.40 11.45
CA MET A 57 12.48 -3.32 12.13
C MET A 57 12.37 -4.65 11.39
N GLU A 58 12.14 -5.73 12.14
CA GLU A 58 11.71 -7.01 11.59
C GLU A 58 10.32 -6.91 10.95
N TYR A 59 10.01 -7.77 9.97
CA TYR A 59 8.79 -7.64 9.18
C TYR A 59 7.51 -7.60 10.02
N ALA A 60 7.38 -8.50 11.00
CA ALA A 60 6.22 -8.50 11.88
C ALA A 60 6.09 -7.19 12.68
N ALA A 61 7.20 -6.66 13.20
CA ALA A 61 7.23 -5.37 13.89
C ALA A 61 6.85 -4.22 12.95
N ARG A 62 7.28 -4.23 11.68
CA ARG A 62 6.86 -3.23 10.69
C ARG A 62 5.34 -3.20 10.55
N LEU A 63 4.69 -4.37 10.42
CA LEU A 63 3.24 -4.47 10.29
C LEU A 63 2.51 -3.96 11.54
N GLN A 64 2.99 -4.33 12.73
CA GLN A 64 2.41 -3.85 13.98
C GLN A 64 2.57 -2.33 14.12
N THR A 65 3.72 -1.77 13.75
CA THR A 65 3.93 -0.32 13.74
C THR A 65 3.00 0.39 12.75
N LEU A 66 2.75 -0.19 11.56
CA LEU A 66 1.76 0.37 10.63
C LEU A 66 0.37 0.45 11.29
N LEU A 67 -0.11 -0.66 11.89
CA LEU A 67 -1.42 -0.72 12.54
C LEU A 67 -1.52 0.23 13.74
N ALA A 68 -0.47 0.32 14.56
CA ALA A 68 -0.40 1.25 15.69
C ALA A 68 -0.48 2.72 15.25
N HIS A 69 -0.09 3.03 14.01
CA HIS A 69 -0.24 4.33 13.38
C HIS A 69 -1.48 4.44 12.48
N HIS A 70 -2.40 3.46 12.55
CA HIS A 70 -3.64 3.39 11.79
C HIS A 70 -3.45 3.32 10.27
N VAL A 71 -2.32 2.75 9.84
CA VAL A 71 -2.00 2.50 8.43
C VAL A 71 -2.24 1.03 8.11
N GLY A 72 -3.19 0.79 7.21
CA GLY A 72 -3.44 -0.50 6.59
C GLY A 72 -2.73 -0.65 5.24
N LEU A 73 -2.58 -1.89 4.82
CA LEU A 73 -1.81 -2.29 3.64
C LEU A 73 -2.50 -3.44 2.91
N TRP A 74 -2.72 -3.29 1.61
CA TRP A 74 -3.12 -4.40 0.74
C TRP A 74 -2.71 -4.18 -0.72
N ASP A 75 -3.23 -5.01 -1.63
CA ASP A 75 -3.07 -4.87 -3.09
C ASP A 75 -4.42 -4.86 -3.80
N VAL A 76 -4.49 -4.23 -4.97
CA VAL A 76 -5.71 -4.19 -5.78
C VAL A 76 -5.92 -5.44 -6.64
N VAL A 77 -4.85 -6.18 -6.95
CA VAL A 77 -4.91 -7.41 -7.76
C VAL A 77 -4.83 -8.62 -6.84
N ALA A 78 -5.91 -9.42 -6.79
CA ALA A 78 -5.95 -10.68 -6.06
C ALA A 78 -5.01 -11.73 -6.68
N GLN A 79 -5.06 -11.84 -8.00
CA GLN A 79 -4.18 -12.73 -8.76
C GLN A 79 -3.99 -12.28 -10.20
N ALA A 80 -2.85 -12.61 -10.79
CA ALA A 80 -2.59 -12.36 -12.22
C ALA A 80 -1.49 -13.28 -12.75
N LYS A 81 -1.44 -13.45 -14.08
CA LYS A 81 -0.25 -13.96 -14.76
C LYS A 81 0.71 -12.79 -14.96
N ARG A 82 1.92 -12.90 -14.40
CA ARG A 82 2.96 -11.88 -14.58
C ARG A 82 4.33 -12.52 -14.67
N GLU A 83 5.09 -12.16 -15.70
CA GLU A 83 6.52 -12.47 -15.78
C GLU A 83 7.34 -11.36 -15.13
N GLY A 84 8.26 -11.74 -14.24
CA GLY A 84 9.04 -10.80 -13.42
C GLY A 84 8.18 -9.99 -12.45
N SER A 85 8.67 -8.80 -12.08
CA SER A 85 8.01 -7.94 -11.08
C SER A 85 7.39 -6.66 -11.65
N LEU A 86 7.50 -6.43 -12.96
CA LEU A 86 7.02 -5.20 -13.58
C LEU A 86 5.51 -5.21 -13.80
N ASP A 87 4.85 -4.12 -13.42
CA ASP A 87 3.40 -3.98 -13.57
C ASP A 87 2.94 -3.97 -15.03
N SER A 88 3.80 -3.51 -15.96
CA SER A 88 3.57 -3.58 -17.41
C SER A 88 3.31 -5.00 -17.92
N ASN A 89 3.73 -6.02 -17.15
CA ASN A 89 3.63 -7.43 -17.51
C ASN A 89 2.44 -8.14 -16.84
N ILE A 90 1.57 -7.42 -16.13
CA ILE A 90 0.35 -7.99 -15.54
C ILE A 90 -0.65 -8.31 -16.66
N ARG A 91 -1.10 -9.56 -16.73
CA ARG A 91 -2.12 -10.08 -17.66
C ARG A 91 -3.13 -10.94 -16.89
N ASP A 92 -4.32 -11.12 -17.44
CA ASP A 92 -5.39 -11.97 -16.89
C ASP A 92 -5.64 -11.75 -15.39
N HIS A 93 -5.73 -10.48 -14.98
CA HIS A 93 -5.81 -10.14 -13.56
C HIS A 93 -7.24 -10.26 -13.02
N ALA A 94 -7.38 -10.84 -11.83
CA ALA A 94 -8.58 -10.73 -11.01
C ALA A 94 -8.33 -9.71 -9.88
N GLY A 95 -9.28 -8.80 -9.68
CA GLY A 95 -9.22 -7.80 -8.61
C GLY A 95 -9.53 -8.41 -7.24
N ASN A 96 -9.01 -7.80 -6.19
CA ASN A 96 -9.50 -8.03 -4.84
C ASN A 96 -10.86 -7.37 -4.62
N ASP A 97 -11.65 -7.89 -3.69
CA ASP A 97 -12.90 -7.27 -3.24
C ASP A 97 -12.59 -6.09 -2.31
N LEU A 98 -12.19 -4.97 -2.93
CA LEU A 98 -11.86 -3.74 -2.21
C LEU A 98 -13.09 -3.13 -1.54
N ALA A 99 -14.27 -3.27 -2.14
CA ALA A 99 -15.51 -2.68 -1.62
C ALA A 99 -15.86 -3.29 -0.25
N SER A 100 -15.93 -4.63 -0.18
CA SER A 100 -16.20 -5.32 1.09
C SER A 100 -15.17 -5.01 2.17
N LEU A 101 -13.88 -4.91 1.81
CA LEU A 101 -12.85 -4.52 2.77
C LEU A 101 -13.10 -3.11 3.31
N ILE A 102 -13.32 -2.14 2.42
CA ILE A 102 -13.49 -0.74 2.80
C ILE A 102 -14.72 -0.54 3.68
N GLU A 103 -15.84 -1.19 3.35
CA GLU A 103 -17.05 -1.16 4.17
C GLU A 103 -16.82 -1.72 5.59
N SER A 104 -15.88 -2.66 5.74
CA SER A 104 -15.51 -3.23 7.05
C SER A 104 -14.61 -2.32 7.91
N LEU A 105 -14.10 -1.21 7.35
CA LEU A 105 -13.15 -0.31 8.03
C LEU A 105 -13.83 0.99 8.48
N PRO A 106 -14.45 1.02 9.69
CA PRO A 106 -15.29 2.14 10.11
C PRO A 106 -14.54 3.46 10.32
N ARG A 107 -13.21 3.41 10.45
CA ARG A 107 -12.36 4.59 10.64
C ARG A 107 -11.61 5.01 9.38
N LEU A 108 -11.83 4.32 8.26
CA LEU A 108 -11.12 4.63 7.02
C LEU A 108 -11.45 6.05 6.57
N ALA A 109 -10.42 6.86 6.41
CA ALA A 109 -10.55 8.25 5.98
C ALA A 109 -9.95 8.48 4.59
N VAL A 110 -8.92 7.71 4.23
CA VAL A 110 -8.22 7.89 2.95
C VAL A 110 -7.71 6.57 2.38
N ILE A 111 -7.83 6.45 1.06
CA ILE A 111 -7.27 5.35 0.26
C ILE A 111 -6.13 5.92 -0.58
N ALA A 112 -4.93 5.37 -0.40
CA ALA A 112 -3.74 5.82 -1.09
C ALA A 112 -3.22 4.73 -2.03
N PHE A 113 -3.22 4.99 -3.34
CA PHE A 113 -2.70 4.04 -4.33
C PHE A 113 -1.20 4.24 -4.56
N ASN A 114 -0.41 3.19 -4.33
CA ASN A 114 1.03 3.17 -4.56
C ASN A 114 1.35 2.90 -6.05
N GLY A 115 1.35 3.95 -6.86
CA GLY A 115 1.66 3.90 -8.29
C GLY A 115 0.43 3.91 -9.21
N GLY A 116 0.66 4.27 -10.47
CA GLY A 116 -0.40 4.47 -11.47
C GLY A 116 -1.19 3.20 -11.81
N THR A 117 -0.54 2.02 -11.80
CA THR A 117 -1.22 0.73 -12.02
C THR A 117 -2.22 0.43 -10.91
N ALA A 118 -1.78 0.59 -9.65
CA ALA A 118 -2.64 0.39 -8.49
C ALA A 118 -3.84 1.35 -8.54
N ALA A 119 -3.60 2.63 -8.85
CA ALA A 119 -4.66 3.63 -8.98
C ALA A 119 -5.66 3.26 -10.09
N ARG A 120 -5.18 2.91 -11.29
CA ARG A 120 -6.05 2.58 -12.43
C ARG A 120 -6.93 1.35 -12.15
N ILE A 121 -6.35 0.27 -11.62
CA ILE A 121 -7.09 -0.96 -11.35
C ILE A 121 -8.01 -0.78 -10.15
N GLY A 122 -7.50 -0.19 -9.06
CA GLY A 122 -8.24 0.04 -7.83
C GLY A 122 -9.44 0.96 -8.02
N LEU A 123 -9.28 2.09 -8.69
CA LEU A 123 -10.40 2.99 -8.98
C LEU A 123 -11.52 2.32 -9.78
N LYS A 124 -11.17 1.48 -10.76
CA LYS A 124 -12.15 0.69 -11.50
C LYS A 124 -12.87 -0.32 -10.60
N ALA A 125 -12.16 -0.95 -9.66
CA ALA A 125 -12.73 -1.92 -8.74
C ALA A 125 -13.61 -1.26 -7.66
N LEU A 126 -13.27 -0.05 -7.20
CA LEU A 126 -14.07 0.70 -6.24
C LEU A 126 -15.40 1.18 -6.84
N GLY A 127 -15.39 1.58 -8.12
CA GLY A 127 -16.57 2.17 -8.74
C GLY A 127 -17.11 3.33 -7.90
N GLN A 128 -18.42 3.35 -7.65
CA GLN A 128 -19.09 4.39 -6.87
C GLN A 128 -18.70 4.40 -5.38
N HIS A 129 -18.20 3.28 -4.82
CA HIS A 129 -17.72 3.24 -3.42
C HIS A 129 -16.49 4.14 -3.21
N GLY A 130 -15.75 4.41 -4.28
CA GLY A 130 -14.62 5.33 -4.27
C GLY A 130 -15.03 6.79 -4.05
N ASP A 131 -16.25 7.17 -4.45
CA ASP A 131 -16.73 8.56 -4.37
C ASP A 131 -16.97 9.02 -2.92
N HIS A 132 -17.16 8.07 -2.00
CA HIS A 132 -17.35 8.32 -0.58
C HIS A 132 -16.04 8.46 0.21
N HIS A 133 -14.89 8.19 -0.41
CA HIS A 133 -13.60 8.18 0.27
C HIS A 133 -12.63 9.17 -0.36
N ARG A 134 -11.75 9.76 0.46
CA ARG A 134 -10.65 10.55 -0.08
C ARG A 134 -9.67 9.61 -0.79
N ILE A 135 -9.31 9.93 -2.03
CA ILE A 135 -8.33 9.15 -2.81
C ILE A 135 -7.06 9.96 -3.04
N ILE A 136 -5.92 9.34 -2.76
CA ILE A 136 -4.58 9.87 -3.03
C ILE A 136 -3.87 8.94 -4.00
N ARG A 137 -3.21 9.51 -5.02
CA ARG A 137 -2.35 8.76 -5.95
C ARG A 137 -0.90 9.07 -5.63
N LEU A 138 -0.20 8.08 -5.09
CA LEU A 138 1.20 8.20 -4.71
C LEU A 138 2.12 7.76 -5.87
N PRO A 139 3.32 8.36 -6.02
CA PRO A 139 4.35 7.81 -6.88
C PRO A 139 4.77 6.45 -6.36
N SER A 140 5.09 5.53 -7.28
CA SER A 140 5.40 4.15 -6.91
C SER A 140 6.68 4.06 -6.07
N SER A 141 6.62 3.27 -4.98
CA SER A 141 7.76 2.94 -4.14
C SER A 141 8.74 1.94 -4.80
N SER A 142 8.36 1.35 -5.93
CA SER A 142 9.19 0.40 -6.67
C SER A 142 10.48 1.04 -7.19
N PRO A 143 11.61 0.29 -7.24
CA PRO A 143 12.83 0.77 -7.88
C PRO A 143 12.65 1.01 -9.39
N ALA A 144 11.66 0.40 -10.03
CA ALA A 144 11.36 0.63 -11.44
C ALA A 144 10.80 2.04 -11.72
N HIS A 145 10.33 2.74 -10.69
CA HIS A 145 9.88 4.12 -10.82
C HIS A 145 11.02 5.06 -10.45
N THR A 146 11.61 5.70 -11.47
CA THR A 146 12.89 6.43 -11.40
C THR A 146 12.78 7.86 -10.83
N LEU A 147 11.60 8.26 -10.32
CA LEU A 147 11.42 9.55 -9.67
C LEU A 147 12.41 9.72 -8.48
N PRO A 148 13.03 10.89 -8.28
CA PRO A 148 13.91 11.12 -7.14
C PRO A 148 13.23 10.84 -5.80
N TYR A 149 13.99 10.30 -4.84
CA TYR A 149 13.45 9.93 -3.54
C TYR A 149 12.80 11.10 -2.80
N THR A 150 13.39 12.29 -2.87
CA THR A 150 12.87 13.51 -2.23
C THR A 150 11.52 13.92 -2.80
N GLU A 151 11.32 13.81 -4.11
CA GLU A 151 10.04 14.07 -4.76
C GLU A 151 8.99 13.03 -4.41
N LYS A 152 9.38 11.74 -4.36
CA LYS A 152 8.50 10.69 -3.84
C LYS A 152 8.09 11.01 -2.41
N LEU A 153 9.05 11.33 -1.55
CA LEU A 153 8.80 11.63 -0.14
C LEU A 153 7.85 12.81 0.02
N GLY A 154 8.01 13.89 -0.75
CA GLY A 154 7.09 15.03 -0.73
C GLY A 154 5.64 14.63 -1.00
N ALA A 155 5.39 13.77 -2.00
CA ALA A 155 4.04 13.27 -2.27
C ALA A 155 3.52 12.34 -1.15
N TRP A 156 4.39 11.49 -0.59
CA TRP A 156 4.02 10.57 0.50
C TRP A 156 3.73 11.30 1.82
N GLN A 157 4.38 12.43 2.07
CA GLN A 157 4.13 13.27 3.25
C GLN A 157 2.70 13.82 3.33
N ALA A 158 1.97 13.87 2.22
CA ALA A 158 0.54 14.22 2.21
C ALA A 158 -0.30 13.28 3.09
N LEU A 159 0.16 12.05 3.33
CA LEU A 159 -0.52 11.11 4.24
C LEU A 159 -0.53 11.58 5.70
N ARG A 160 0.38 12.48 6.11
CA ARG A 160 0.46 12.99 7.49
C ARG A 160 -0.82 13.71 7.94
N GLU A 161 -1.55 14.32 7.01
CA GLU A 161 -2.88 14.92 7.27
C GLU A 161 -3.87 13.90 7.85
N TRP A 162 -3.66 12.63 7.53
CA TRP A 162 -4.54 11.52 7.89
C TRP A 162 -3.98 10.67 9.05
N LEU A 163 -2.86 11.07 9.65
CA LEU A 163 -2.41 10.49 10.91
C LEU A 163 -3.24 11.07 12.07
N PRO A 164 -3.52 10.30 13.13
CA PRO A 164 -4.15 10.86 14.31
C PRO A 164 -3.21 11.89 14.95
N VAL A 165 -3.79 12.96 15.48
CA VAL A 165 -3.05 13.90 16.32
C VAL A 165 -2.57 13.13 17.55
N ARG A 166 -1.26 12.98 17.74
CA ARG A 166 -0.71 12.44 18.98
C ARG A 166 -1.14 13.36 20.11
N GLN A 167 -2.12 12.94 20.92
CA GLN A 167 -2.35 13.57 22.21
C GLN A 167 -1.06 13.36 23.00
N ARG A 168 -0.29 14.44 23.21
CA ARG A 168 0.76 14.41 24.23
C ARG A 168 0.02 14.18 25.54
N LEU A 169 0.13 12.98 26.08
CA LEU A 169 -0.09 12.79 27.50
C LEU A 169 0.95 13.68 28.19
N ALA A 170 0.45 14.70 28.90
CA ALA A 170 1.24 15.58 29.74
C ALA A 170 1.84 14.79 30.92
#